data_AF-A0A0N8RFH2-F1
#
_entry.id   AF-A0A0N8RFH2-F1
#
_cell.length_a   1.000
_cell.length_b   1.000
_cell.length_c   1.000
_cell.angle_alpha   90.00
_cell.angle_beta   90.00
_cell.angle_gamma   90.00
#
_symmetry.space_group_name_H-M   'P 1'
#
loop_
_entity.id
_entity.type
_entity.pdbx_description
1 polymer ?
#
loop_
_entity_poly.entity_id
_entity_poly.type
_entity_poly.pdbx_seq_one_letter_code
_entity_poly.pdbx_strand_id
1 'polypeptide(L)'
;MQCMAPLRRPSAGRALRSGVAVMDALNVINIGTDGINSLFNIVLQYGTTIVLRLVIAALLWIVGRWLIGVLVRMAQRSLTRQRFDPTVLRYVGSFITVTLNIILVIAILSYCGIETTSFAALLAAVALAIGMAWSGLLANLAAGGFIIVLRPFKVGDMISAAGVTGTVVEIGLETVRNF
;
A
#
# COMPACT_ATOMS: atom_id res chain seq x y z
N MET A 1 21.32 81.34 -62.68
CA MET A 1 20.85 80.02 -63.15
C MET A 1 21.82 78.94 -62.70
N GLN A 2 21.59 78.31 -61.54
CA GLN A 2 22.24 77.05 -61.15
C GLN A 2 21.16 76.17 -60.53
N CYS A 3 20.80 75.12 -61.26
CA CYS A 3 19.79 74.15 -60.89
C CYS A 3 20.38 73.21 -59.84
N MET A 4 19.87 73.25 -58.61
CA MET A 4 20.23 72.31 -57.54
C MET A 4 19.59 70.95 -57.83
N ALA A 5 20.43 69.93 -58.03
CA ALA A 5 20.02 68.54 -58.11
C ALA A 5 19.68 67.98 -56.71
N PRO A 6 18.56 67.25 -56.52
CA PRO A 6 18.24 66.67 -55.23
C PRO A 6 19.03 65.37 -55.00
N LEU A 7 19.76 65.31 -53.88
CA LEU A 7 20.43 64.10 -53.39
C LEU A 7 19.39 63.04 -52.98
N ARG A 8 19.30 61.97 -53.78
CA ARG A 8 18.49 60.78 -53.51
C ARG A 8 19.14 59.96 -52.38
N ARG A 9 18.66 60.11 -51.14
CA ARG A 9 19.10 59.27 -50.00
C ARG A 9 18.79 57.78 -50.29
N PRO A 10 19.76 56.86 -50.15
CA PRO A 10 19.57 55.47 -50.51
C PRO A 10 18.89 54.68 -49.37
N SER A 11 17.77 54.01 -49.70
CA SER A 11 17.47 52.60 -49.42
C SER A 11 17.71 51.97 -48.02
N ALA A 12 17.77 52.71 -46.91
CA ALA A 12 17.90 52.11 -45.57
C ALA A 12 16.64 51.31 -45.11
N GLY A 13 15.44 51.75 -45.50
CA GLY A 13 14.18 51.09 -45.10
C GLY A 13 13.93 49.72 -45.74
N ARG A 14 14.65 49.39 -46.83
CA ARG A 14 14.49 48.10 -47.52
C ARG A 14 15.27 46.98 -46.83
N ALA A 15 16.44 47.28 -46.27
CA ALA A 15 17.26 46.33 -45.51
C ALA A 15 16.65 45.97 -44.15
N LEU A 16 15.98 46.94 -43.49
CA LEU A 16 15.28 46.70 -42.22
C LEU A 16 14.01 45.86 -42.41
N ARG A 17 13.26 46.07 -43.51
CA ARG A 17 12.10 45.22 -43.84
C ARG A 17 12.48 43.79 -44.18
N SER A 18 13.60 43.57 -44.86
CA SER A 18 14.09 42.21 -45.11
C SER A 18 14.52 41.51 -43.82
N GLY A 19 15.13 42.24 -42.86
CA GLY A 19 15.51 41.67 -41.57
C GLY A 19 14.31 41.27 -40.69
N VAL A 20 13.28 42.12 -40.62
CA VAL A 20 12.06 41.85 -39.84
C VAL A 20 11.28 40.68 -40.44
N ALA A 21 11.13 40.61 -41.76
CA ALA A 21 10.42 39.51 -42.42
C ALA A 21 11.11 38.14 -42.18
N VAL A 22 12.44 38.13 -42.11
CA VAL A 22 13.21 36.92 -41.78
C VAL A 22 13.06 36.56 -40.30
N MET A 23 13.05 37.55 -39.39
CA MET A 23 12.84 37.32 -37.96
C MET A 23 11.43 36.77 -37.65
N ASP A 24 10.39 37.28 -38.33
CA ASP A 24 9.02 36.78 -38.21
C ASP A 24 8.90 35.34 -38.72
N ALA A 25 9.55 35.03 -39.84
CA ALA A 25 9.59 33.67 -40.38
C ALA A 25 10.32 32.69 -39.43
N LEU A 26 11.44 33.12 -38.85
CA LEU A 26 12.18 32.31 -37.86
C LEU A 26 11.37 32.12 -36.57
N ASN A 27 10.65 33.14 -36.11
CA ASN A 27 9.83 33.08 -34.90
C ASN A 27 8.65 32.08 -35.06
N VAL A 28 7.99 32.07 -36.22
CA VAL A 28 6.90 31.12 -36.50
C VAL A 28 7.41 29.67 -36.57
N ILE A 29 8.60 29.44 -37.14
CA ILE A 29 9.23 28.12 -37.17
C ILE A 29 9.63 27.68 -35.76
N ASN A 30 10.18 28.57 -34.93
CA ASN A 30 10.57 28.24 -33.56
C ASN A 30 9.35 27.88 -32.69
N ILE A 31 8.27 28.68 -32.75
CA ILE A 31 7.02 28.43 -32.01
C ILE A 31 6.37 27.09 -32.41
N GLY A 32 6.37 26.75 -33.71
CA GLY A 32 5.85 25.47 -34.19
C GLY A 32 6.69 24.27 -33.71
N THR A 33 8.00 24.45 -33.62
CA THR A 33 8.92 23.40 -33.17
C THR A 33 8.86 23.21 -31.65
N ASP A 34 8.76 24.29 -30.87
CA ASP A 34 8.66 24.26 -29.40
C ASP A 34 7.33 23.65 -28.90
N GLY A 35 6.24 23.92 -29.62
CA GLY A 35 4.93 23.30 -29.34
C GLY A 35 4.92 21.78 -29.54
N ILE A 36 5.56 21.30 -30.61
CA ILE A 36 5.68 19.85 -30.87
C ILE A 36 6.61 19.21 -29.83
N ASN A 37 7.72 19.86 -29.51
CA ASN A 37 8.69 19.35 -28.53
C ASN A 37 8.11 19.32 -27.10
N SER A 38 7.25 20.27 -26.71
CA SER A 38 6.62 20.28 -25.39
C SER A 38 5.55 19.19 -25.24
N LEU A 39 4.75 18.92 -26.28
CA LEU A 39 3.81 17.79 -26.28
C LEU A 39 4.55 16.43 -26.24
N PHE A 40 5.65 16.31 -27.00
CA PHE A 40 6.48 15.10 -27.00
C PHE A 40 7.17 14.88 -25.65
N ASN A 41 7.66 15.95 -25.01
CA ASN A 41 8.26 15.87 -23.67
C ASN A 41 7.24 15.48 -22.59
N ILE A 42 6.00 15.99 -22.65
CA ILE A 42 4.94 15.57 -21.73
C ILE A 42 4.65 14.08 -21.93
N VAL A 43 4.44 13.62 -23.17
CA VAL A 43 4.16 12.21 -23.45
C VAL A 43 5.33 11.30 -23.04
N LEU A 44 6.58 11.70 -23.27
CA LEU A 44 7.75 10.92 -22.85
C LEU A 44 7.97 10.95 -21.33
N GLN A 45 7.74 12.09 -20.67
CA GLN A 45 7.92 12.23 -19.22
C GLN A 45 6.87 11.40 -18.45
N TYR A 46 5.60 11.46 -18.87
CA TYR A 46 4.55 10.61 -18.28
C TYR A 46 4.70 9.15 -18.72
N GLY A 47 5.03 8.89 -19.99
CA GLY A 47 5.18 7.55 -20.55
C GLY A 47 6.30 6.75 -19.90
N THR A 48 7.48 7.34 -19.71
CA THR A 48 8.60 6.68 -19.00
C THR A 48 8.25 6.36 -17.56
N THR A 49 7.57 7.27 -16.87
CA THR A 49 7.14 7.08 -15.47
C THR A 49 6.12 5.95 -15.34
N ILE A 50 5.16 5.85 -16.26
CA ILE A 50 4.14 4.80 -16.26
C ILE A 50 4.76 3.44 -16.60
N VAL A 51 5.64 3.38 -17.61
CA VAL A 51 6.32 2.14 -18.01
C VAL A 51 7.23 1.64 -16.87
N LEU A 52 7.99 2.52 -16.22
CA LEU A 52 8.81 2.15 -15.05
C LEU A 52 7.96 1.62 -13.90
N ARG A 53 6.82 2.27 -13.59
CA ARG A 53 5.88 1.80 -12.57
C ARG A 53 5.30 0.43 -12.89
N LEU A 54 4.92 0.18 -14.14
CA LEU A 54 4.43 -1.13 -14.59
C LEU A 54 5.50 -2.22 -14.52
N VAL A 55 6.75 -1.90 -14.87
CA VAL A 55 7.89 -2.84 -14.74
C VAL A 55 8.16 -3.17 -13.27
N ILE A 56 8.17 -2.17 -12.39
CA ILE A 56 8.34 -2.38 -10.94
C ILE A 56 7.17 -3.19 -10.37
N ALA A 57 5.93 -2.90 -10.79
CA ALA A 57 4.74 -3.66 -10.40
C ALA A 57 4.81 -5.13 -10.85
N ALA A 58 5.26 -5.39 -12.09
CA ALA A 58 5.44 -6.74 -12.60
C ALA A 58 6.55 -7.51 -11.86
N LEU A 59 7.67 -6.84 -11.57
CA LEU A 59 8.75 -7.39 -10.74
C LEU A 59 8.24 -7.74 -9.33
N LEU A 60 7.51 -6.82 -8.69
CA LEU A 60 6.91 -7.05 -7.37
C LEU A 60 5.88 -8.17 -7.38
N TRP A 61 5.09 -8.32 -8.44
CA TRP A 61 4.18 -9.45 -8.58
C TRP A 61 4.93 -10.79 -8.58
N ILE A 62 6.00 -10.89 -9.36
CA ILE A 62 6.83 -12.10 -9.46
C ILE A 62 7.50 -12.40 -8.12
N VAL A 63 8.15 -11.41 -7.52
CA VAL A 63 8.83 -11.56 -6.21
C VAL A 63 7.82 -11.86 -5.11
N GLY A 64 6.67 -11.19 -5.10
CA GLY A 64 5.62 -11.39 -4.13
C GLY A 64 4.99 -12.78 -4.19
N ARG A 65 4.69 -13.27 -5.40
CA ARG A 65 4.18 -14.65 -5.60
C ARG A 65 5.19 -15.69 -5.10
N TRP A 66 6.47 -15.47 -5.39
CA TRP A 66 7.55 -16.32 -4.93
C TRP A 66 7.68 -16.29 -3.40
N LEU A 67 7.64 -15.10 -2.79
CA LEU A 67 7.73 -14.90 -1.35
C LEU A 67 6.58 -15.57 -0.60
N ILE A 68 5.35 -15.48 -1.11
CA ILE A 68 4.18 -16.19 -0.57
C ILE A 68 4.45 -17.70 -0.55
N GLY A 69 4.92 -18.26 -1.66
CA GLY A 69 5.26 -19.67 -1.74
C GLY A 69 6.38 -20.10 -0.78
N VAL A 70 7.36 -19.23 -0.51
CA VAL A 70 8.41 -19.48 0.49
C VAL A 70 7.84 -19.46 1.91
N LEU A 71 7.05 -18.44 2.24
CA LEU A 71 6.49 -18.26 3.58
C LEU A 71 5.50 -19.38 3.95
N VAL A 72 4.67 -19.82 3.02
CA VAL A 72 3.77 -20.97 3.26
C VAL A 72 4.56 -22.24 3.52
N ARG A 73 5.63 -22.48 2.74
CA ARG A 73 6.52 -23.64 2.95
C ARG A 73 7.26 -23.56 4.28
N MET A 74 7.68 -22.36 4.71
CA MET A 74 8.29 -22.14 6.03
C MET A 74 7.29 -22.37 7.16
N ALA A 75 6.07 -21.85 7.05
CA ALA A 75 5.01 -22.06 8.02
C ALA A 75 4.67 -23.56 8.17
N GLN A 76 4.53 -24.28 7.05
CA GLN A 76 4.30 -25.72 7.06
C GLN A 76 5.47 -26.48 7.73
N ARG A 77 6.72 -26.17 7.38
CA ARG A 77 7.90 -26.80 7.99
C ARG A 77 8.03 -26.51 9.49
N SER A 78 7.73 -25.29 9.92
CA SER A 78 7.81 -24.91 11.34
C SER A 78 6.76 -25.65 12.16
N LEU A 79 5.51 -25.67 11.70
CA LEU A 79 4.42 -26.30 12.44
C LEU A 79 4.45 -27.84 12.39
N THR A 80 5.04 -28.46 11.36
CA THR A 80 5.22 -29.93 11.33
C THR A 80 6.15 -30.41 12.46
N ARG A 81 7.07 -29.54 12.93
CA ARG A 81 7.96 -29.86 14.06
C ARG A 81 7.23 -29.85 15.41
N GLN A 82 6.10 -29.15 15.53
CA GLN A 82 5.38 -28.95 16.80
C GLN A 82 4.20 -29.92 17.04
N ARG A 83 4.03 -30.98 16.22
CA ARG A 83 2.97 -32.00 16.40
C ARG A 83 1.55 -31.42 16.46
N PHE A 84 1.30 -30.28 15.80
CA PHE A 84 -0.05 -29.75 15.69
C PHE A 84 -0.90 -30.58 14.74
N ASP A 85 -2.21 -30.59 15.00
CA ASP A 85 -3.19 -31.27 14.17
C ASP A 85 -3.11 -30.76 12.72
N PRO A 86 -2.98 -31.64 11.70
CA PRO A 86 -2.81 -31.25 10.30
C PRO A 86 -3.92 -30.31 9.80
N THR A 87 -5.10 -30.40 10.40
CA THR A 87 -6.23 -29.52 10.13
C THR A 87 -5.93 -28.07 10.51
N VAL A 88 -5.38 -27.83 11.72
CA VAL A 88 -5.03 -26.48 12.20
C VAL A 88 -3.90 -25.88 11.37
N LEU A 89 -2.90 -26.69 10.99
CA LEU A 89 -1.83 -26.27 10.07
C LEU A 89 -2.38 -25.66 8.79
N ARG A 90 -3.37 -26.35 8.20
CA ARG A 90 -3.95 -25.95 6.91
C ARG A 90 -4.69 -24.63 7.03
N TYR A 91 -5.44 -24.43 8.12
CA TYR A 91 -6.14 -23.17 8.37
C TYR A 91 -5.18 -22.00 8.59
N VAL A 92 -4.15 -22.18 9.42
CA VAL A 92 -3.14 -21.13 9.68
C VAL A 92 -2.35 -20.80 8.42
N GLY A 93 -1.90 -21.81 7.67
CA GLY A 93 -1.19 -21.61 6.40
C GLY A 93 -2.07 -20.89 5.36
N SER A 94 -3.35 -21.27 5.27
CA SER A 94 -4.31 -20.61 4.39
C SER A 94 -4.52 -19.14 4.79
N PHE A 95 -4.67 -18.85 6.08
CA PHE A 95 -4.83 -17.49 6.59
C PHE A 95 -3.63 -16.61 6.23
N ILE A 96 -2.40 -17.07 6.51
CA ILE A 96 -1.16 -16.35 6.16
C ILE A 96 -1.09 -16.09 4.65
N THR A 97 -1.43 -17.09 3.83
CA THR A 97 -1.42 -16.96 2.37
C THR A 97 -2.38 -15.87 1.90
N VAL A 98 -3.61 -15.87 2.44
CA VAL A 98 -4.65 -14.91 2.08
C VAL A 98 -4.24 -13.49 2.50
N THR A 99 -3.79 -13.30 3.75
CA THR A 99 -3.35 -12.00 4.25
C THR A 99 -2.19 -11.43 3.45
N LEU A 100 -1.17 -12.23 3.15
CA LEU A 100 -0.04 -11.77 2.33
C LEU A 100 -0.46 -11.39 0.92
N ASN A 101 -1.37 -12.15 0.31
CA ASN A 101 -1.87 -11.87 -1.03
C ASN A 101 -2.61 -10.52 -1.07
N ILE A 102 -3.45 -10.24 -0.06
CA ILE A 102 -4.13 -8.95 0.07
C ILE A 102 -3.11 -7.80 0.17
N ILE A 103 -2.09 -7.92 1.02
CA ILE A 103 -1.04 -6.90 1.16
C ILE A 103 -0.28 -6.69 -0.15
N LEU A 104 0.06 -7.78 -0.85
CA LEU A 104 0.77 -7.73 -2.12
C LEU A 104 -0.04 -6.99 -3.20
N VAL A 105 -1.33 -7.28 -3.32
CA VAL A 105 -2.22 -6.61 -4.27
C VAL A 105 -2.26 -5.11 -3.99
N ILE A 106 -2.44 -4.70 -2.73
CA ILE A 106 -2.48 -3.28 -2.35
C ILE A 106 -1.14 -2.60 -2.66
N ALA A 107 -0.01 -3.25 -2.36
CA ALA A 107 1.31 -2.72 -2.66
C ALA A 107 1.45 -2.44 -4.17
N ILE A 108 1.03 -3.38 -5.02
CA ILE A 108 1.10 -3.23 -6.48
C ILE A 108 0.18 -2.10 -6.97
N LEU A 109 -1.05 -2.01 -6.46
CA LEU A 109 -1.98 -0.93 -6.80
C LEU A 109 -1.41 0.44 -6.40
N SER A 110 -0.71 0.51 -5.26
CA SER A 110 -0.05 1.73 -4.78
C SER A 110 1.05 2.19 -5.75
N TYR A 111 1.90 1.27 -6.23
CA TYR A 111 2.92 1.58 -7.24
C TYR A 111 2.33 1.97 -8.61
N CYS A 112 1.14 1.47 -8.94
CA CYS A 112 0.42 1.84 -10.16
C CYS A 112 -0.12 3.29 -10.12
N GLY A 113 -0.04 3.96 -8.97
CA GLY A 113 -0.52 5.34 -8.78
C GLY A 113 -2.03 5.42 -8.55
N ILE A 114 -2.70 4.30 -8.27
CA ILE A 114 -4.09 4.29 -7.81
C ILE A 114 -4.09 4.72 -6.35
N GLU A 115 -5.05 5.56 -5.97
CA GLU A 115 -5.19 6.02 -4.59
C GLU A 115 -5.62 4.85 -3.69
N THR A 116 -4.65 4.17 -3.08
CA THR A 116 -4.90 3.03 -2.19
C THR A 116 -5.44 3.44 -0.82
N THR A 117 -5.60 4.73 -0.55
CA THR A 117 -6.08 5.31 0.71
C THR A 117 -7.46 4.77 1.08
N SER A 118 -8.41 4.77 0.14
CA SER A 118 -9.76 4.25 0.37
C SER A 118 -9.77 2.74 0.62
N PHE A 119 -8.95 1.99 -0.11
CA PHE A 119 -8.81 0.54 0.11
C PHE A 119 -8.18 0.22 1.46
N ALA A 120 -7.15 0.96 1.86
CA ALA A 120 -6.51 0.82 3.16
C ALA A 120 -7.48 1.16 4.30
N ALA A 121 -8.29 2.21 4.15
CA ALA A 121 -9.31 2.59 5.12
C ALA A 121 -10.37 1.49 5.30
N LEU A 122 -10.87 0.91 4.20
CA LEU A 122 -11.82 -0.21 4.25
C LEU A 122 -11.22 -1.44 4.93
N LEU A 123 -9.98 -1.80 4.60
CA LEU A 123 -9.31 -2.93 5.24
C LEU A 123 -9.04 -2.70 6.72
N ALA A 124 -8.67 -1.48 7.11
CA ALA A 124 -8.52 -1.11 8.51
C ALA A 124 -9.85 -1.26 9.27
N ALA A 125 -10.95 -0.83 8.68
CA ALA A 125 -12.29 -0.99 9.27
C ALA A 125 -12.67 -2.47 9.43
N VAL A 126 -12.41 -3.30 8.40
CA VAL A 126 -12.67 -4.76 8.45
C VAL A 126 -11.79 -5.43 9.52
N ALA A 127 -10.49 -5.10 9.56
CA ALA A 127 -9.57 -5.64 10.56
C ALA A 127 -10.00 -5.28 11.98
N LEU A 128 -10.45 -4.04 12.20
CA LEU A 128 -11.00 -3.59 13.48
C LEU A 128 -12.26 -4.37 13.85
N ALA A 129 -13.20 -4.54 12.91
CA ALA A 129 -14.43 -5.30 13.14
C ALA A 129 -14.15 -6.76 13.52
N ILE A 130 -13.25 -7.43 12.79
CA ILE A 130 -12.85 -8.81 13.09
C ILE A 130 -12.13 -8.89 14.45
N GLY A 131 -11.25 -7.94 14.75
CA GLY A 131 -10.56 -7.87 16.05
C GLY A 131 -11.52 -7.69 17.22
N MET A 132 -12.51 -6.81 17.07
CA MET A 132 -13.56 -6.62 18.07
C MET A 132 -14.41 -7.88 18.25
N ALA A 133 -14.72 -8.61 17.17
CA ALA A 133 -15.48 -9.86 17.24
C ALA A 133 -14.75 -10.96 18.04
N TRP A 134 -13.41 -10.98 18.03
CA TRP A 134 -12.61 -11.95 18.81
C TRP A 134 -12.21 -11.46 20.21
N SER A 135 -12.44 -10.20 20.54
CA SER A 135 -11.99 -9.60 21.80
C SER A 135 -12.45 -10.38 23.04
N GLY A 136 -13.67 -10.93 23.03
CA GLY A 136 -14.21 -11.74 24.13
C GLY A 136 -13.48 -13.08 24.32
N LEU A 137 -13.17 -13.78 23.23
CA LEU A 137 -12.44 -15.07 23.29
C LEU A 137 -11.03 -14.89 23.84
N LEU A 138 -10.34 -13.81 23.42
CA LEU A 138 -8.99 -13.51 23.91
C LEU A 138 -9.01 -13.08 25.39
N ALA A 139 -10.04 -12.36 25.84
CA ALA A 139 -10.18 -11.97 27.24
C ALA A 139 -10.32 -13.20 28.16
N ASN A 140 -11.12 -14.20 27.75
CA ASN A 140 -11.27 -15.44 28.49
C ASN A 140 -9.96 -16.25 28.55
N LEU A 141 -9.27 -16.39 27.42
CA LEU A 141 -7.96 -17.03 27.33
C LEU A 141 -6.90 -16.35 28.20
N ALA A 142 -6.88 -15.01 28.22
CA ALA A 142 -5.96 -14.23 29.03
C ALA A 142 -6.27 -14.39 30.53
N ALA A 143 -7.54 -14.37 30.93
CA ALA A 143 -7.95 -14.61 32.32
C ALA A 143 -7.52 -16.00 32.80
N GLY A 144 -7.76 -17.04 31.99
CA GLY A 144 -7.32 -18.41 32.30
C GLY A 144 -5.79 -18.52 32.41
N GLY A 145 -5.06 -17.93 31.47
CA GLY A 145 -3.59 -17.91 31.50
C GLY A 145 -3.02 -17.16 32.71
N PHE A 146 -3.60 -16.02 33.07
CA PHE A 146 -3.18 -15.23 34.22
C PHE A 146 -3.35 -16.00 35.54
N ILE A 147 -4.45 -16.74 35.71
CA ILE A 147 -4.66 -17.61 36.87
C ILE A 147 -3.60 -18.70 36.95
N ILE A 148 -3.22 -19.33 35.83
CA ILE A 148 -2.20 -20.38 35.81
C ILE A 148 -0.82 -19.83 36.18
N VAL A 149 -0.47 -18.65 35.67
CA VAL A 149 0.85 -18.03 35.87
C VAL A 149 1.00 -17.50 37.29
N LEU A 150 0.02 -16.73 37.78
CA LEU A 150 0.12 -16.09 39.09
C LEU A 150 -0.37 -16.98 40.22
N ARG A 151 -1.12 -18.06 39.92
CA ARG A 151 -1.83 -18.92 40.89
C ARG A 151 -2.37 -18.13 42.10
N PRO A 152 -3.15 -17.05 41.89
CA PRO A 152 -3.62 -16.21 42.99
C PRO A 152 -4.63 -16.93 43.90
N PHE A 153 -5.22 -18.02 43.42
CA PHE A 153 -6.17 -18.86 44.15
C PHE A 153 -5.75 -20.33 44.03
N LYS A 154 -5.74 -21.05 45.15
CA LYS A 154 -5.57 -22.51 45.17
C LYS A 154 -6.94 -23.17 45.10
N VAL A 155 -7.00 -24.35 44.48
CA VAL A 155 -8.20 -25.18 44.46
C VAL A 155 -8.59 -25.49 45.91
N GLY A 156 -9.82 -25.13 46.32
CA GLY A 156 -10.29 -25.24 47.71
C GLY A 156 -10.46 -23.93 48.48
N ASP A 157 -10.03 -22.77 47.96
CA ASP A 157 -10.30 -21.47 48.60
C ASP A 157 -11.76 -21.02 48.39
N MET A 158 -12.32 -20.39 49.43
CA MET A 158 -13.65 -19.79 49.37
C MET A 158 -13.51 -18.35 48.86
N ILE A 159 -14.09 -18.07 47.70
CA ILE A 159 -14.02 -16.75 47.06
C ILE A 159 -15.42 -16.18 46.87
N SER A 160 -15.53 -14.87 47.06
CA SER A 160 -16.74 -14.12 46.75
C SER A 160 -16.46 -13.28 45.51
N ALA A 161 -17.16 -13.59 44.42
CA ALA A 161 -17.02 -12.90 43.14
C ALA A 161 -18.40 -12.49 42.64
N ALA A 162 -18.54 -11.22 42.22
CA ALA A 162 -19.80 -10.65 41.71
C ALA A 162 -21.02 -10.88 42.62
N GLY A 163 -20.83 -10.90 43.94
CA GLY A 163 -21.92 -11.07 44.92
C GLY A 163 -22.35 -12.51 45.20
N VAL A 164 -21.65 -13.50 44.64
CA VAL A 164 -21.88 -14.94 44.88
C VAL A 164 -20.68 -15.50 45.65
N THR A 165 -20.94 -16.24 46.74
CA THR A 165 -19.91 -16.84 47.60
C THR A 165 -19.97 -18.36 47.47
N GLY A 166 -18.86 -18.99 47.10
CA GLY A 166 -18.76 -20.44 46.93
C GLY A 166 -17.32 -20.95 47.02
N THR A 167 -17.16 -22.27 47.14
CA THR A 167 -15.84 -22.92 47.25
C THR A 167 -15.37 -23.41 45.87
N VAL A 168 -14.14 -23.09 45.47
CA VAL A 168 -13.61 -23.44 44.13
C VAL A 168 -13.23 -24.92 44.08
N VAL A 169 -14.03 -25.72 43.37
CA VAL A 169 -13.78 -27.16 43.16
C VAL A 169 -12.88 -27.41 41.93
N GLU A 170 -13.12 -26.69 40.82
CA GLU A 170 -12.30 -26.80 39.60
C GLU A 170 -12.21 -25.45 38.86
N ILE A 171 -11.04 -25.17 38.27
CA ILE A 171 -10.79 -23.98 37.44
C ILE A 171 -10.68 -24.44 35.98
N GLY A 172 -11.72 -24.23 35.19
CA GLY A 172 -11.71 -24.42 33.74
C GLY A 172 -11.33 -23.13 33.00
N LEU A 173 -10.82 -23.26 31.76
CA LEU A 173 -10.32 -22.14 30.96
C LEU A 173 -11.39 -21.10 30.58
N GLU A 174 -12.67 -21.47 30.62
CA GLU A 174 -13.80 -20.62 30.18
C GLU A 174 -14.97 -20.57 31.18
N THR A 175 -15.00 -21.42 32.23
CA THR A 175 -16.14 -21.48 33.17
C THR A 175 -15.76 -22.13 34.50
N VAL A 176 -16.04 -21.46 35.61
CA VAL A 176 -16.14 -22.08 36.94
C VAL A 176 -17.56 -22.64 37.07
N ARG A 177 -17.72 -23.96 37.02
CA ARG A 177 -19.03 -24.60 37.29
C ARG A 177 -19.06 -25.05 38.74
N ASN A 178 -19.73 -24.31 39.62
CA ASN A 178 -20.80 -24.85 40.47
C ASN A 178 -21.47 -23.77 41.33
N PHE A 179 -22.76 -23.98 41.64
CA PHE A 179 -23.41 -23.44 42.83
C PHE A 179 -23.04 -24.30 44.04
#